data_AF-A0A7Y7P6A5-F1
#
_entry.id   AF-A0A7Y7P6A5-F1
#
_cell.length_a   1.000
_cell.length_b   1.000
_cell.length_c   1.000
_cell.angle_alpha   90.00
_cell.angle_beta   90.00
_cell.angle_gamma   90.00
#
_symmetry.space_group_name_H-M   'P 1'
#
loop_
_entity.id
_entity.type
_entity.pdbx_description
1 polymer ?
#
loop_
_entity_poly.entity_id
_entity_poly.type
_entity_poly.pdbx_seq_one_letter_code
_entity_poly.pdbx_strand_id
1 'polypeptide(L)'
;QRLFAQDARLRSPQYWEMEHPCPPPEKETYTTDQRIQKVEKKLSMVYRIAPQLKVIHEMGALLPDECLFLFENDLISDALMVKFDLPEYYKWLNGQSLWPVYERHKKQLQLLQYRNRGERWVLKAPGHLRSLRSLMQVYPDACIIHIHRDPIETIPSAASLFMTSWSIFHDKVLPEKVGQFTLDLVGLWIDQAMDDRKQAESNPNSHVRFIDKYYKDLLVDPISTMRDLYDQCGLTWSLSAEQQMNAFLAENRQHKHGKHQYSLEQFGLKEEQVRERFAAYNKRFLI
;
A
#
# COMPACT_ATOMS: atom_id res chain seq x y z
N GLN A 1 -3.54 -5.66 -5.56
CA GLN A 1 -2.93 -4.78 -6.57
C GLN A 1 -2.34 -5.56 -7.74
N ARG A 2 -1.30 -6.41 -7.55
CA ARG A 2 -0.65 -7.11 -8.67
C ARG A 2 -1.59 -8.00 -9.51
N LEU A 3 -2.59 -8.64 -8.91
CA LEU A 3 -3.62 -9.39 -9.66
C LEU A 3 -4.48 -8.48 -10.54
N PHE A 4 -4.97 -7.35 -10.03
CA PHE A 4 -5.65 -6.35 -10.86
C PHE A 4 -4.77 -5.83 -12.00
N ALA A 5 -3.46 -5.67 -11.76
CA ALA A 5 -2.53 -5.21 -12.78
C ALA A 5 -2.32 -6.21 -13.95
N GLN A 6 -2.83 -7.43 -13.83
CA GLN A 6 -2.84 -8.40 -14.94
C GLN A 6 -3.97 -8.13 -15.95
N ASP A 7 -4.94 -7.30 -15.61
CA ASP A 7 -5.99 -6.86 -16.53
C ASP A 7 -5.55 -5.58 -17.25
N ALA A 8 -5.27 -5.68 -18.54
CA ALA A 8 -4.76 -4.57 -19.36
C ALA A 8 -5.69 -3.35 -19.43
N ARG A 9 -6.97 -3.49 -19.06
CA ARG A 9 -7.91 -2.36 -18.95
C ARG A 9 -7.67 -1.53 -17.71
N LEU A 10 -7.17 -2.16 -16.65
CA LEU A 10 -6.87 -1.51 -15.38
C LEU A 10 -5.45 -1.00 -15.40
N ARG A 11 -5.21 0.10 -14.68
CA ARG A 11 -3.88 0.67 -14.57
C ARG A 11 -3.46 0.73 -13.11
N SER A 12 -2.29 0.18 -12.81
CA SER A 12 -1.59 0.46 -11.57
C SER A 12 -0.29 1.17 -11.94
N PRO A 13 0.08 2.28 -11.26
CA PRO A 13 1.30 2.98 -11.59
C PRO A 13 2.51 2.07 -11.29
N GLN A 14 3.39 1.92 -12.27
CA GLN A 14 4.63 1.17 -12.10
C GLN A 14 5.63 2.02 -11.31
N TYR A 15 6.53 1.37 -10.57
CA TYR A 15 7.47 2.08 -9.69
C TYR A 15 8.30 3.13 -10.44
N TRP A 16 8.74 2.85 -11.67
CA TRP A 16 9.48 3.83 -12.48
C TRP A 16 8.67 5.08 -12.85
N GLU A 17 7.36 4.93 -13.05
CA GLU A 17 6.46 6.05 -13.32
C GLU A 17 6.30 6.93 -12.08
N MET A 18 6.27 6.33 -10.90
CA MET A 18 6.12 7.06 -9.64
C MET A 18 7.41 7.79 -9.25
N GLU A 19 8.58 7.18 -9.51
CA GLU A 19 9.87 7.81 -9.26
C GLU A 19 10.15 8.97 -10.24
N HIS A 20 9.66 8.85 -11.48
CA HIS A 20 9.90 9.82 -12.54
C HIS A 20 8.62 10.13 -13.35
N PRO A 21 7.61 10.80 -12.75
CA PRO A 21 6.28 10.98 -13.38
C PRO A 21 6.26 12.02 -14.50
N CYS A 22 7.29 12.87 -14.59
CA CYS A 22 7.42 13.94 -15.57
C CYS A 22 8.74 13.81 -16.35
N PRO A 23 8.73 13.94 -17.69
CA PRO A 23 7.57 14.11 -18.57
C PRO A 23 6.64 12.87 -18.58
N PRO A 24 5.36 13.00 -18.99
CA PRO A 24 4.49 11.83 -19.08
C PRO A 24 5.07 10.83 -20.09
N PRO A 25 5.02 9.52 -19.81
CA PRO A 25 5.61 8.54 -20.72
C PRO A 25 4.91 8.54 -22.08
N GLU A 26 5.71 8.37 -23.14
CA GLU A 26 5.17 8.19 -24.49
C GLU A 26 4.55 6.80 -24.62
N LYS A 27 3.56 6.65 -25.51
CA LYS A 27 2.87 5.37 -25.69
C LYS A 27 3.76 4.36 -26.41
N GLU A 28 4.50 4.84 -27.41
CA GLU A 28 5.32 4.05 -28.33
C GLU A 28 6.54 3.44 -27.62
N THR A 29 7.06 4.13 -26.61
CA THR A 29 8.24 3.69 -25.84
C THR A 29 7.90 3.30 -24.42
N TYR A 30 6.63 3.08 -24.08
CA TYR A 30 6.21 2.88 -22.69
C TYR A 30 6.96 1.74 -21.99
N THR A 31 7.12 0.60 -22.68
CA THR A 31 7.80 -0.59 -22.15
C THR A 31 9.32 -0.54 -22.28
N THR A 32 9.86 0.45 -22.99
CA THR A 32 11.29 0.61 -23.30
C THR A 32 11.85 1.97 -22.85
N ASP A 33 11.09 2.71 -22.04
CA ASP A 33 11.45 4.02 -21.53
C ASP A 33 12.78 3.94 -20.76
N GLN A 34 13.71 4.85 -21.07
CA GLN A 34 15.06 4.85 -20.47
C GLN A 34 15.02 5.00 -18.94
N ARG A 35 13.95 5.58 -18.39
CA ARG A 35 13.74 5.69 -16.94
C ARG A 35 13.62 4.33 -16.27
N ILE A 36 13.08 3.32 -16.96
CA ILE A 36 12.99 1.95 -16.44
C ILE A 36 14.38 1.45 -16.05
N GLN A 37 15.34 1.52 -16.98
CA GLN A 37 16.72 1.06 -16.73
C GLN A 37 17.42 1.86 -15.64
N LYS A 38 17.16 3.17 -15.54
CA LYS A 38 17.71 4.02 -14.48
C LYS A 38 17.21 3.57 -13.10
N VAL A 39 15.92 3.31 -13.00
CA VAL A 39 15.25 2.85 -11.78
C VAL A 39 15.71 1.43 -11.41
N GLU A 40 15.84 0.53 -12.38
CA GLU A 40 16.39 -0.82 -12.16
C GLU A 40 17.81 -0.77 -11.60
N LYS A 41 18.68 0.08 -12.16
CA LYS A 41 20.05 0.28 -11.64
C LYS A 41 20.02 0.77 -10.20
N LYS A 42 19.17 1.74 -9.86
CA LYS A 42 19.01 2.25 -8.49
C LYS A 42 18.54 1.16 -7.54
N LEU A 43 17.48 0.42 -7.89
CA LEU A 43 16.95 -0.68 -7.07
C LEU A 43 18.00 -1.78 -6.88
N SER A 44 18.80 -2.09 -7.91
CA SER A 44 19.88 -3.07 -7.80
C SER A 44 20.94 -2.66 -6.78
N MET A 45 21.23 -1.37 -6.64
CA MET A 45 22.15 -0.85 -5.64
C MET A 45 21.55 -0.95 -4.23
N VAL A 46 20.27 -0.58 -4.07
CA VAL A 46 19.56 -0.72 -2.79
C VAL A 46 19.57 -2.17 -2.32
N TYR A 47 19.28 -3.14 -3.19
CA TYR A 47 19.30 -4.56 -2.83
C TYR A 47 20.70 -5.13 -2.57
N ARG A 48 21.76 -4.47 -3.06
CA ARG A 48 23.14 -4.84 -2.67
C ARG A 48 23.47 -4.36 -1.26
N ILE A 49 22.97 -3.19 -0.87
CA ILE A 49 23.18 -2.61 0.46
C ILE A 49 22.30 -3.29 1.51
N ALA A 50 21.03 -3.55 1.18
CA ALA A 50 20.06 -4.16 2.07
C ALA A 50 19.33 -5.34 1.38
N PRO A 51 19.98 -6.50 1.19
CA PRO A 51 19.39 -7.66 0.53
C PRO A 51 18.07 -8.13 1.15
N GLN A 52 17.94 -8.00 2.47
CA GLN A 52 16.75 -8.36 3.23
C GLN A 52 15.51 -7.57 2.81
N LEU A 53 15.65 -6.34 2.29
CA LEU A 53 14.52 -5.56 1.78
C LEU A 53 13.82 -6.27 0.62
N LYS A 54 14.54 -7.04 -0.20
CA LYS A 54 13.93 -7.76 -1.33
C LYS A 54 12.91 -8.81 -0.86
N VAL A 55 13.12 -9.40 0.32
CA VAL A 55 12.20 -10.38 0.90
C VAL A 55 10.99 -9.71 1.54
N ILE A 56 11.19 -8.52 2.14
CA ILE A 56 10.16 -7.79 2.87
C ILE A 56 9.27 -6.97 1.92
N HIS A 57 9.87 -6.29 0.95
CA HIS A 57 9.20 -5.45 -0.03
C HIS A 57 9.87 -5.57 -1.40
N GLU A 58 9.38 -6.51 -2.21
CA GLU A 58 9.86 -6.69 -3.58
C GLU A 58 9.39 -5.52 -4.46
N MET A 59 10.28 -4.56 -4.65
CA MET A 59 10.21 -3.50 -5.65
C MET A 59 10.86 -3.96 -6.94
N GLY A 60 10.27 -3.54 -8.06
CA GLY A 60 10.83 -3.68 -9.40
C GLY A 60 10.34 -2.51 -10.23
N ALA A 61 11.16 -2.04 -11.17
CA ALA A 61 10.82 -0.85 -11.95
C ALA A 61 9.43 -0.97 -12.59
N LEU A 62 9.14 -2.13 -13.20
CA LEU A 62 7.88 -2.44 -13.87
C LEU A 62 6.78 -2.97 -12.95
N LEU A 63 7.06 -3.16 -11.65
CA LEU A 63 6.06 -3.65 -10.71
C LEU A 63 5.17 -2.51 -10.23
N PRO A 64 3.84 -2.74 -10.10
CA PRO A 64 2.97 -1.85 -9.36
C PRO A 64 3.45 -1.67 -7.94
N ASP A 65 3.39 -0.43 -7.44
CA ASP A 65 3.82 -0.13 -6.08
C ASP A 65 2.91 0.91 -5.39
N GLU A 66 3.34 1.40 -4.24
CA GLU A 66 2.55 2.22 -3.34
C GLU A 66 2.44 3.69 -3.74
N CYS A 67 1.25 4.28 -3.57
CA CYS A 67 1.01 5.72 -3.81
C CYS A 67 1.90 6.64 -2.98
N LEU A 68 2.50 6.14 -1.89
CA LEU A 68 3.43 6.91 -1.06
C LEU A 68 4.60 7.48 -1.86
N PHE A 69 5.03 6.82 -2.94
CA PHE A 69 6.11 7.30 -3.80
C PHE A 69 5.71 8.55 -4.60
N LEU A 70 4.42 8.69 -4.94
CA LEU A 70 3.90 9.93 -5.54
C LEU A 70 3.70 11.04 -4.50
N PHE A 71 3.39 10.67 -3.25
CA PHE A 71 3.28 11.62 -2.13
C PHE A 71 4.64 12.17 -1.70
N GLU A 72 5.74 11.43 -1.92
CA GLU A 72 7.11 11.92 -1.61
C GLU A 72 7.46 13.23 -2.31
N ASN A 73 6.89 13.49 -3.49
CA ASN A 73 7.10 14.72 -4.24
C ASN A 73 6.65 15.99 -3.47
N ASP A 74 5.80 15.82 -2.45
CA ASP A 74 5.31 16.90 -1.59
C ASP A 74 6.03 16.99 -0.24
N LEU A 75 6.86 16.01 0.12
CA LEU A 75 7.45 15.85 1.45
C LEU A 75 6.41 15.79 2.59
N ILE A 76 5.15 15.48 2.26
CA ILE A 76 4.05 15.20 3.20
C ILE A 76 3.60 13.76 2.94
N SER A 77 4.41 12.80 3.38
CA SER A 77 4.27 11.39 2.99
C SER A 77 4.72 10.43 4.08
N ASP A 78 3.94 9.37 4.26
CA ASP A 78 4.30 8.22 5.10
C ASP A 78 5.53 7.47 4.55
N ALA A 79 5.98 7.76 3.33
CA ALA A 79 7.20 7.19 2.78
C ALA A 79 8.47 7.57 3.56
N LEU A 80 8.55 8.83 4.02
CA LEU A 80 9.67 9.28 4.84
C LEU A 80 9.68 8.53 6.18
N MET A 81 8.49 8.14 6.65
CA MET A 81 8.32 7.30 7.82
C MET A 81 8.83 5.89 7.69
N VAL A 82 8.59 5.28 6.52
CA VAL A 82 9.18 3.97 6.24
C VAL A 82 10.71 4.06 6.18
N LYS A 83 11.27 5.13 5.63
CA LYS A 83 12.72 5.24 5.37
C LYS A 83 13.56 5.63 6.58
N PHE A 84 13.05 6.48 7.48
CA PHE A 84 13.88 7.13 8.50
C PHE A 84 13.24 7.08 9.91
N ASP A 85 14.00 7.29 10.98
CA ASP A 85 13.48 7.47 12.34
C ASP A 85 13.31 8.98 12.62
N LEU A 86 12.18 9.57 12.18
CA LEU A 86 11.88 11.01 12.26
C LEU A 86 10.63 11.28 13.14
N PRO A 87 10.69 11.05 14.46
CA PRO A 87 9.52 11.14 15.34
C PRO A 87 8.82 12.51 15.30
N GLU A 88 9.59 13.60 15.22
CA GLU A 88 9.02 14.97 15.13
C GLU A 88 8.29 15.20 13.80
N TYR A 89 8.81 14.66 12.69
CA TYR A 89 8.13 14.72 11.41
C TYR A 89 6.83 13.92 11.44
N TYR A 90 6.80 12.73 12.06
CA TYR A 90 5.57 11.91 12.17
C TYR A 90 4.52 12.58 13.04
N LYS A 91 4.94 13.16 14.16
CA LYS A 91 4.06 13.95 15.02
C LYS A 91 3.46 15.13 14.26
N TRP A 92 4.27 15.86 13.51
CA TRP A 92 3.80 16.95 12.65
C TRP A 92 2.84 16.45 11.55
N LEU A 93 3.20 15.37 10.85
CA LEU A 93 2.43 14.78 9.75
C LEU A 93 1.03 14.35 10.19
N ASN A 94 0.90 13.80 11.40
CA ASN A 94 -0.39 13.40 11.97
C ASN A 94 -1.35 14.58 12.19
N GLY A 95 -0.83 15.81 12.30
CA GLY A 95 -1.66 17.03 12.36
C GLY A 95 -1.98 17.65 11.00
N GLN A 96 -1.47 17.10 9.88
CA GLN A 96 -1.65 17.70 8.57
C GLN A 96 -2.87 17.15 7.83
N SER A 97 -3.57 18.04 7.13
CA SER A 97 -4.52 17.63 6.10
C SER A 97 -3.77 17.13 4.87
N LEU A 98 -4.05 15.91 4.42
CA LEU A 98 -3.50 15.38 3.18
C LEU A 98 -4.30 15.79 1.94
N TRP A 99 -5.36 16.60 2.07
CA TRP A 99 -6.14 17.02 0.91
C TRP A 99 -5.27 17.58 -0.22
N PRO A 100 -4.37 18.57 0.01
CA PRO A 100 -3.59 19.14 -1.08
C PRO A 100 -2.64 18.12 -1.72
N VAL A 101 -2.18 17.15 -0.94
CA VAL A 101 -1.34 16.02 -1.41
C VAL A 101 -2.16 15.12 -2.32
N TYR A 102 -3.40 14.80 -1.96
CA TYR A 102 -4.30 14.02 -2.81
C TYR A 102 -4.69 14.74 -4.10
N GLU A 103 -4.89 16.07 -4.07
CA GLU A 103 -5.12 16.85 -5.30
C GLU A 103 -3.93 16.79 -6.27
N ARG A 104 -2.71 16.89 -5.74
CA ARG A 104 -1.50 16.75 -6.56
C ARG A 104 -1.28 15.32 -7.01
N HIS A 105 -1.57 14.33 -6.17
CA HIS A 105 -1.59 12.92 -6.57
C HIS A 105 -2.56 12.68 -7.73
N LYS A 106 -3.78 13.26 -7.72
CA LYS A 106 -4.70 13.22 -8.86
C LYS A 106 -4.11 13.82 -10.12
N LYS A 107 -3.42 14.97 -10.03
CA LYS A 107 -2.72 15.59 -11.18
C LYS A 107 -1.57 14.71 -11.69
N GLN A 108 -0.80 14.09 -10.81
CA GLN A 108 0.27 13.15 -11.19
C GLN A 108 -0.31 11.92 -11.91
N LEU A 109 -1.40 11.35 -11.42
CA LEU A 109 -2.11 10.26 -12.11
C LEU A 109 -2.69 10.70 -13.46
N GLN A 110 -3.25 11.91 -13.56
CA GLN A 110 -3.73 12.46 -14.84
C GLN A 110 -2.57 12.66 -15.84
N LEU A 111 -1.41 13.10 -15.37
CA LEU A 111 -0.19 13.22 -16.16
C LEU A 111 0.22 11.86 -16.72
N LEU A 112 0.32 10.85 -15.86
CA LEU A 112 0.61 9.49 -16.28
C LEU A 112 -0.45 8.97 -17.26
N GLN A 113 -1.73 9.28 -17.08
CA GLN A 113 -2.84 8.87 -17.96
C GLN A 113 -2.81 9.51 -19.34
N TYR A 114 -2.16 10.66 -19.51
CA TYR A 114 -2.31 11.49 -20.70
C TYR A 114 -2.13 10.70 -22.01
N ARG A 115 -1.04 9.94 -22.15
CA ARG A 115 -0.73 9.13 -23.35
C ARG A 115 -0.90 7.62 -23.14
N ASN A 116 -1.03 7.19 -21.89
CA ASN A 116 -1.12 5.79 -21.48
C ASN A 116 -2.40 5.58 -20.67
N ARG A 117 -3.55 5.71 -21.33
CA ARG A 117 -4.87 5.59 -20.67
C ARG A 117 -5.18 4.13 -20.33
N GLY A 118 -5.70 3.93 -19.12
CA GLY A 118 -6.48 2.75 -18.74
C GLY A 118 -7.90 3.18 -18.37
N GLU A 119 -8.81 2.22 -18.27
CA GLU A 119 -10.22 2.44 -17.92
C GLU A 119 -10.38 2.84 -16.46
N ARG A 120 -9.58 2.26 -15.55
CA ARG A 120 -9.63 2.58 -14.12
C ARG A 120 -8.27 2.43 -13.45
N TRP A 121 -7.97 3.35 -12.53
CA TRP A 121 -6.82 3.24 -11.65
C TRP A 121 -7.04 2.23 -10.53
N VAL A 122 -6.01 1.44 -10.26
CA VAL A 122 -5.89 0.57 -9.09
C VAL A 122 -4.69 1.04 -8.29
N LEU A 123 -4.97 1.52 -7.09
CA LEU A 123 -4.04 2.21 -6.23
C LEU A 123 -3.92 1.46 -4.90
N LYS A 124 -2.76 1.57 -4.25
CA LYS A 124 -2.52 0.96 -2.95
C LYS A 124 -1.57 1.82 -2.15
N ALA A 125 -1.88 2.05 -0.89
CA ALA A 125 -0.93 2.45 0.14
C ALA A 125 -1.60 2.19 1.49
N PRO A 126 -0.94 1.53 2.46
CA PRO A 126 -1.47 1.42 3.83
C PRO A 126 -1.80 2.79 4.44
N GLY A 127 -1.01 3.82 4.11
CA GLY A 127 -1.23 5.20 4.55
C GLY A 127 -2.58 5.80 4.12
N HIS A 128 -3.28 5.23 3.13
CA HIS A 128 -4.64 5.65 2.80
C HIS A 128 -5.62 5.52 3.98
N LEU A 129 -5.36 4.62 4.93
CA LEU A 129 -6.17 4.47 6.15
C LEU A 129 -6.19 5.77 6.96
N ARG A 130 -5.02 6.39 7.18
CA ARG A 130 -4.92 7.65 7.92
C ARG A 130 -5.62 8.82 7.21
N SER A 131 -5.66 8.79 5.88
CA SER A 131 -6.12 9.91 5.05
C SER A 131 -7.38 9.61 4.26
N LEU A 132 -8.23 8.73 4.78
CA LEU A 132 -9.44 8.26 4.12
C LEU A 132 -10.35 9.44 3.76
N ARG A 133 -10.53 10.40 4.68
CA ARG A 133 -11.28 11.63 4.41
C ARG A 133 -10.75 12.41 3.21
N SER A 134 -9.44 12.67 3.15
CA SER A 134 -8.81 13.37 2.03
C SER A 134 -8.92 12.60 0.72
N LEU A 135 -8.79 11.27 0.77
CA LEU A 135 -8.96 10.39 -0.37
C LEU A 135 -10.37 10.51 -0.94
N MET A 136 -11.39 10.32 -0.10
CA MET A 136 -12.80 10.37 -0.49
C MET A 136 -13.21 11.73 -1.03
N GLN A 137 -12.59 12.79 -0.53
CA GLN A 137 -12.84 14.14 -1.02
C GLN A 137 -12.36 14.37 -2.45
N VAL A 138 -11.18 13.83 -2.79
CA VAL A 138 -10.57 14.01 -4.11
C VAL A 138 -11.06 12.96 -5.13
N TYR A 139 -11.46 11.78 -4.62
CA TYR A 139 -12.01 10.64 -5.34
C TYR A 139 -13.37 10.24 -4.74
N PRO A 140 -14.42 11.05 -4.94
CA PRO A 140 -15.75 10.79 -4.35
C PRO A 140 -16.44 9.54 -4.90
N ASP A 141 -15.94 9.00 -6.00
CA ASP A 141 -16.40 7.77 -6.67
C ASP A 141 -15.51 6.55 -6.38
N ALA A 142 -14.62 6.64 -5.38
CA ALA A 142 -13.68 5.57 -5.05
C ALA A 142 -14.37 4.26 -4.62
N CYS A 143 -13.82 3.15 -5.10
CA CYS A 143 -14.04 1.81 -4.54
C CYS A 143 -12.88 1.49 -3.60
N ILE A 144 -13.09 1.59 -2.28
CA ILE A 144 -12.06 1.38 -1.26
C ILE A 144 -12.11 -0.08 -0.80
N ILE A 145 -11.09 -0.85 -1.19
CA ILE A 145 -10.91 -2.23 -0.75
C ILE A 145 -10.04 -2.22 0.52
N HIS A 146 -10.63 -2.58 1.66
CA HIS A 146 -9.91 -2.78 2.91
C HIS A 146 -9.59 -4.26 3.08
N ILE A 147 -8.30 -4.60 3.06
CA ILE A 147 -7.83 -5.97 3.34
C ILE A 147 -7.50 -6.08 4.83
N HIS A 148 -8.22 -6.94 5.51
CA HIS A 148 -8.10 -7.21 6.94
C HIS A 148 -7.15 -8.38 7.21
N ARG A 149 -6.32 -8.21 8.23
CA ARG A 149 -5.43 -9.25 8.77
C ARG A 149 -5.33 -9.06 10.29
N ASP A 150 -5.09 -10.14 11.01
CA ASP A 150 -4.92 -10.11 12.46
C ASP A 150 -3.79 -9.12 12.84
N PRO A 151 -4.06 -8.14 13.72
CA PRO A 151 -3.03 -7.25 14.26
C PRO A 151 -1.88 -8.00 14.94
N ILE A 152 -2.12 -9.18 15.53
CA ILE A 152 -1.07 -10.04 16.11
C ILE A 152 -0.04 -10.46 15.06
N GLU A 153 -0.45 -10.67 13.81
CA GLU A 153 0.47 -10.95 12.71
C GLU A 153 1.01 -9.68 12.06
N THR A 154 0.19 -8.63 11.99
CA THR A 154 0.47 -7.44 11.17
C THR A 154 1.42 -6.47 11.85
N ILE A 155 1.30 -6.27 13.17
CA ILE A 155 2.17 -5.37 13.94
C ILE A 155 3.65 -5.79 13.91
N PRO A 156 4.03 -7.05 14.24
CA PRO A 156 5.43 -7.44 14.18
C PRO A 156 5.97 -7.45 12.74
N SER A 157 5.11 -7.70 11.74
CA SER A 157 5.46 -7.55 10.32
C SER A 157 5.83 -6.11 9.97
N ALA A 158 5.01 -5.14 10.38
CA ALA A 158 5.26 -3.72 10.11
C ALA A 158 6.49 -3.22 10.89
N ALA A 159 6.65 -3.63 12.15
CA ALA A 159 7.82 -3.30 12.96
C ALA A 159 9.12 -3.84 12.32
N SER A 160 9.09 -5.07 11.78
CA SER A 160 10.21 -5.65 11.04
C SER A 160 10.58 -4.86 9.79
N LEU A 161 9.59 -4.32 9.06
CA LEU A 161 9.83 -3.45 7.91
C LEU A 161 10.49 -2.12 8.31
N PHE A 162 9.99 -1.45 9.35
CA PHE A 162 10.57 -0.22 9.86
C PHE A 162 12.00 -0.45 10.38
N MET A 163 12.20 -1.47 11.21
CA MET A 163 13.52 -1.80 11.75
C MET A 163 14.53 -2.04 10.63
N THR A 164 14.15 -2.83 9.62
CA THR A 164 15.00 -3.11 8.47
C THR A 164 15.37 -1.85 7.70
N SER A 165 14.36 -1.01 7.41
CA SER A 165 14.55 0.20 6.61
C SER A 165 15.39 1.24 7.36
N TRP A 166 15.11 1.44 8.64
CA TRP A 166 15.84 2.42 9.46
C TRP A 166 17.29 2.01 9.68
N SER A 167 17.58 0.71 9.77
CA SER A 167 18.95 0.17 9.93
C SER A 167 19.85 0.43 8.73
N ILE A 168 19.30 0.87 7.58
CA ILE A 168 20.10 1.29 6.41
C ILE A 168 20.75 2.65 6.67
N PHE A 169 20.10 3.51 7.46
CA PHE A 169 20.46 4.92 7.63
C PHE A 169 20.87 5.27 9.07
N HIS A 170 20.73 4.34 10.02
CA HIS A 170 21.02 4.58 11.43
C HIS A 170 21.87 3.44 12.00
N ASP A 171 22.93 3.80 12.73
CA ASP A 171 23.84 2.84 13.37
C ASP A 171 23.16 2.00 14.45
N LYS A 172 22.14 2.56 15.11
CA LYS A 172 21.42 1.92 16.21
C LYS A 172 19.92 2.13 16.10
N VAL A 173 19.21 1.03 15.86
CA VAL A 173 17.75 0.95 15.87
C VAL A 173 17.34 0.01 17.00
N LEU A 174 16.51 0.50 17.94
CA LEU A 174 16.06 -0.27 19.10
C LEU A 174 14.75 -0.99 18.77
N PRO A 175 14.69 -2.34 18.78
CA PRO A 175 13.49 -3.09 18.43
C PRO A 175 12.26 -2.70 19.26
N GLU A 176 12.41 -2.52 20.57
CA GLU A 176 11.32 -2.12 21.48
C GLU A 176 10.75 -0.73 21.11
N LYS A 177 11.61 0.22 20.76
CA LYS A 177 11.18 1.56 20.30
C LYS A 177 10.39 1.44 18.99
N VAL A 178 10.86 0.61 18.05
CA VAL A 178 10.17 0.37 16.77
C VAL A 178 8.82 -0.32 17.00
N GLY A 179 8.76 -1.29 17.91
CA GLY A 179 7.54 -1.99 18.28
C GLY A 179 6.47 -1.04 18.81
N GLN A 180 6.82 -0.25 19.83
CA GLN A 180 5.91 0.72 20.41
C GLN A 180 5.47 1.78 19.39
N PHE A 181 6.43 2.32 18.61
CA PHE A 181 6.13 3.24 17.52
C PHE A 181 5.11 2.66 16.52
N THR A 182 5.32 1.41 16.11
CA THR A 182 4.44 0.72 15.15
C THR A 182 3.04 0.52 15.72
N LEU A 183 2.94 0.07 16.98
CA LEU A 183 1.67 -0.15 17.66
C LEU A 183 0.84 1.15 17.73
N ASP A 184 1.48 2.24 18.16
CA ASP A 184 0.82 3.54 18.32
C ASP A 184 0.38 4.11 16.97
N LEU A 185 1.27 4.05 15.97
CA LEU A 185 1.03 4.55 14.63
C LEU A 185 -0.12 3.82 13.93
N VAL A 186 -0.03 2.48 13.84
CA VAL A 186 -1.05 1.67 13.15
C VAL A 186 -2.38 1.79 13.88
N GLY A 187 -2.34 1.81 15.21
CA GLY A 187 -3.51 2.08 16.03
C GLY A 187 -4.18 3.41 15.66
N LEU A 188 -3.42 4.51 15.62
CA LEU A 188 -3.94 5.83 15.26
C LEU A 188 -4.55 5.84 13.85
N TRP A 189 -3.90 5.18 12.89
CA TRP A 189 -4.38 5.11 11.51
C TRP A 189 -5.70 4.34 11.41
N ILE A 190 -5.83 3.24 12.15
CA ILE A 190 -7.06 2.45 12.19
C ILE A 190 -8.19 3.25 12.86
N ASP A 191 -7.92 3.91 13.99
CA ASP A 191 -8.93 4.72 14.66
C ASP A 191 -9.47 5.82 13.73
N GLN A 192 -8.56 6.58 13.08
CA GLN A 192 -8.93 7.61 12.11
C GLN A 192 -9.69 7.03 10.91
N ALA A 193 -9.24 5.90 10.36
CA ALA A 193 -9.91 5.23 9.25
C ALA A 193 -11.34 4.81 9.61
N MET A 194 -11.54 4.31 10.84
CA MET A 194 -12.85 3.86 11.31
C MET A 194 -13.80 5.04 11.50
N ASP A 195 -13.31 6.16 12.04
CA ASP A 195 -14.10 7.37 12.19
C ASP A 195 -14.47 7.99 10.84
N ASP A 196 -13.50 8.14 9.92
CA ASP A 196 -13.73 8.66 8.58
C ASP A 196 -14.72 7.77 7.80
N ARG A 197 -14.55 6.45 7.89
CA ARG A 197 -15.44 5.48 7.25
C ARG A 197 -16.85 5.56 7.84
N LYS A 198 -17.00 5.62 9.16
CA LYS A 198 -18.29 5.75 9.83
C LYS A 198 -19.03 7.01 9.35
N GLN A 199 -18.32 8.14 9.23
CA GLN A 199 -18.89 9.38 8.70
C GLN A 199 -19.36 9.21 7.25
N ALA A 200 -18.54 8.59 6.40
CA ALA A 200 -18.89 8.35 5.00
C ALA A 200 -20.07 7.39 4.83
N GLU A 201 -20.11 6.28 5.59
CA GLU A 201 -21.23 5.32 5.58
C GLU A 201 -22.53 5.95 6.09
N SER A 202 -22.46 6.88 7.04
CA SER A 202 -23.63 7.60 7.56
C SER A 202 -24.13 8.74 6.66
N ASN A 203 -23.36 9.12 5.64
CA ASN A 203 -23.70 10.21 4.74
C ASN A 203 -24.46 9.67 3.51
N PRO A 204 -25.78 9.96 3.37
CA PRO A 204 -26.58 9.46 2.24
C PRO A 204 -26.13 10.00 0.87
N ASN A 205 -25.33 11.07 0.84
CA ASN A 205 -24.76 11.64 -0.39
C ASN A 205 -23.36 11.09 -0.71
N SER A 206 -22.84 10.16 0.09
CA SER A 206 -21.56 9.52 -0.20
C SER A 206 -21.72 8.51 -1.33
N HIS A 207 -20.87 8.61 -2.36
CA HIS A 207 -20.79 7.63 -3.46
C HIS A 207 -19.60 6.67 -3.29
N VAL A 208 -18.83 6.82 -2.21
CA VAL A 208 -17.70 5.95 -1.91
C VAL A 208 -18.22 4.60 -1.44
N ARG A 209 -17.64 3.53 -1.98
CA ARG A 209 -17.95 2.15 -1.58
C ARG A 209 -16.79 1.57 -0.78
N PHE A 210 -17.11 0.93 0.33
CA PHE A 210 -16.14 0.15 1.11
C PHE A 210 -16.38 -1.34 0.86
N ILE A 211 -15.32 -2.07 0.55
CA ILE A 211 -15.34 -3.52 0.38
C ILE A 211 -14.33 -4.12 1.35
N ASP A 212 -14.80 -4.99 2.22
CA ASP A 212 -13.99 -5.68 3.20
C ASP A 212 -13.57 -7.05 2.67
N LYS A 213 -12.27 -7.34 2.70
CA LYS A 213 -11.70 -8.64 2.36
C LYS A 213 -10.74 -9.11 3.41
N TYR A 214 -10.69 -10.42 3.65
CA TYR A 214 -9.74 -10.97 4.61
C TYR A 214 -8.54 -11.53 3.87
N TYR A 215 -7.36 -11.28 4.42
CA TYR A 215 -6.10 -11.75 3.86
C TYR A 215 -6.13 -13.27 3.64
N LYS A 216 -6.68 -14.04 4.60
CA LYS A 216 -6.82 -15.49 4.52
C LYS A 216 -7.63 -15.96 3.30
N ASP A 217 -8.70 -15.25 2.94
CA ASP A 217 -9.56 -15.63 1.82
C ASP A 217 -8.83 -15.46 0.49
N LEU A 218 -8.05 -14.38 0.38
CA LEU A 218 -7.16 -14.13 -0.76
C LEU A 218 -6.07 -15.21 -0.89
N LEU A 219 -5.65 -15.84 0.21
CA LEU A 219 -4.70 -16.94 0.18
C LEU A 219 -5.30 -18.25 -0.33
N VAL A 220 -6.54 -18.55 0.11
CA VAL A 220 -7.21 -19.81 -0.17
C VAL A 220 -7.68 -19.87 -1.62
N ASP A 221 -8.38 -18.83 -2.08
CA ASP A 221 -8.90 -18.77 -3.45
C ASP A 221 -8.79 -17.34 -4.00
N PRO A 222 -7.61 -16.97 -4.53
CA PRO A 222 -7.39 -15.63 -5.05
C PRO A 222 -8.28 -15.31 -6.26
N ILE A 223 -8.60 -16.26 -7.13
CA ILE A 223 -9.40 -15.99 -8.33
C ILE A 223 -10.87 -15.75 -7.96
N SER A 224 -11.44 -16.57 -7.08
CA SER A 224 -12.79 -16.34 -6.57
C SER A 224 -12.89 -14.99 -5.84
N THR A 225 -11.91 -14.68 -4.99
CA THR A 225 -11.82 -13.38 -4.31
C THR A 225 -11.76 -12.21 -5.29
N MET A 226 -10.97 -12.33 -6.37
CA MET A 226 -10.86 -11.31 -7.41
C MET A 226 -12.17 -11.16 -8.20
N ARG A 227 -12.85 -12.26 -8.53
CA ARG A 227 -14.14 -12.21 -9.25
C ARG A 227 -15.20 -11.45 -8.46
N ASP A 228 -15.29 -11.73 -7.17
CA ASP A 228 -16.18 -11.02 -6.26
C ASP A 228 -15.79 -9.53 -6.11
N LEU A 229 -14.49 -9.21 -6.01
CA LEU A 229 -14.02 -7.82 -6.00
C LEU A 229 -14.37 -7.06 -7.29
N TYR A 230 -14.31 -7.73 -8.44
CA TYR A 230 -14.71 -7.13 -9.71
C TYR A 230 -16.19 -6.75 -9.70
N ASP A 231 -17.06 -7.68 -9.28
CA ASP A 231 -18.50 -7.45 -9.17
C ASP A 231 -18.80 -6.27 -8.23
N GLN A 232 -18.26 -6.30 -7.01
CA GLN A 232 -18.49 -5.26 -6.01
C GLN A 232 -17.93 -3.89 -6.42
N CYS A 233 -16.83 -3.83 -7.18
CA CYS A 233 -16.33 -2.57 -7.73
C CYS A 233 -16.99 -2.13 -9.05
N GLY A 234 -17.93 -2.91 -9.59
CA GLY A 234 -18.60 -2.64 -10.87
C GLY A 234 -17.68 -2.78 -12.08
N LEU A 235 -16.77 -3.75 -12.04
CA LEU A 235 -15.83 -4.08 -13.11
C LEU A 235 -16.29 -5.35 -13.83
N THR A 236 -16.21 -5.35 -15.16
CA THR A 236 -16.55 -6.53 -15.95
C THR A 236 -15.45 -7.58 -15.83
N TRP A 237 -15.78 -8.77 -15.33
CA TRP A 237 -14.89 -9.93 -15.36
C TRP A 237 -14.67 -10.41 -16.79
N SER A 238 -13.42 -10.69 -17.17
CA SER A 238 -13.10 -11.23 -18.51
C SER A 238 -12.26 -12.50 -18.40
N LEU A 239 -12.47 -13.44 -19.33
CA LEU A 239 -11.68 -14.68 -19.39
C LEU A 239 -10.19 -14.39 -19.63
N SER A 240 -9.87 -13.34 -20.38
CA SER A 240 -8.48 -12.93 -20.61
C SER A 240 -7.81 -12.46 -19.31
N ALA A 241 -8.48 -11.63 -18.51
CA ALA A 241 -7.96 -11.20 -17.21
C ALA A 241 -7.77 -12.40 -16.27
N GLU A 242 -8.73 -13.33 -16.22
CA GLU A 242 -8.61 -14.54 -15.41
C GLU A 242 -7.42 -15.40 -15.82
N GLN A 243 -7.17 -15.58 -17.12
CA GLN A 243 -6.01 -16.32 -17.64
C GLN A 243 -4.69 -15.66 -17.24
N GLN A 244 -4.58 -14.34 -17.36
CA GLN A 244 -3.37 -13.59 -16.97
C GLN A 244 -3.13 -13.66 -15.45
N MET A 245 -4.19 -13.53 -14.64
CA MET A 245 -4.09 -13.70 -13.18
C MET A 245 -3.64 -15.10 -12.79
N ASN A 246 -4.19 -16.15 -13.43
CA ASN A 246 -3.78 -17.53 -13.18
C ASN A 246 -2.32 -17.79 -13.57
N ALA A 247 -1.88 -17.28 -14.73
CA ALA A 247 -0.48 -17.37 -15.16
C ALA A 247 0.45 -16.68 -14.15
N PHE A 248 0.10 -15.46 -13.72
CA PHE A 248 0.83 -14.73 -12.71
C PHE A 248 0.93 -15.51 -11.38
N LEU A 249 -0.17 -16.09 -10.90
CA LEU A 249 -0.18 -16.90 -9.67
C LEU A 249 0.68 -18.16 -9.78
N ALA A 250 0.69 -18.81 -10.94
CA ALA A 250 1.52 -19.99 -11.19
C ALA A 250 3.02 -19.68 -11.11
N GLU A 251 3.44 -18.50 -11.60
CA GLU A 251 4.84 -18.04 -11.60
C GLU A 251 5.28 -17.43 -10.25
N ASN A 252 4.31 -16.94 -9.47
CA ASN A 252 4.51 -16.18 -8.22
C ASN A 252 3.88 -16.89 -7.01
N ARG A 253 4.11 -18.20 -6.88
CA ARG A 253 3.71 -18.95 -5.68
C ARG A 253 4.26 -18.28 -4.41
N GLN A 254 3.41 -18.19 -3.39
CA GLN A 254 3.75 -17.54 -2.13
C GLN A 254 5.01 -18.13 -1.49
N HIS A 255 5.77 -17.28 -0.80
CA HIS A 255 7.04 -17.63 -0.14
C HIS A 255 8.20 -18.03 -1.07
N LYS A 256 8.15 -17.68 -2.36
CA LYS A 256 9.29 -17.85 -3.29
C LYS A 256 10.60 -17.22 -2.78
N HIS A 257 10.51 -16.25 -1.87
CA HIS A 257 11.65 -15.55 -1.25
C HIS A 257 11.85 -15.86 0.25
N GLY A 258 11.16 -16.87 0.79
CA GLY A 258 11.24 -17.28 2.20
C GLY A 258 10.15 -16.69 3.10
N LYS A 259 10.15 -17.09 4.38
CA LYS A 259 9.35 -16.48 5.46
C LYS A 259 10.30 -15.70 6.37
N HIS A 260 10.11 -14.39 6.46
CA HIS A 260 10.76 -13.62 7.53
C HIS A 260 10.06 -14.00 8.84
N GLN A 261 10.81 -14.57 9.79
CA GLN A 261 10.28 -14.83 11.12
C GLN A 261 10.37 -13.55 11.93
N TYR A 262 9.25 -13.11 12.49
CA TYR A 262 9.14 -12.00 13.42
C TYR A 262 8.13 -12.39 14.49
N SER A 263 8.29 -11.86 15.69
CA SER A 263 7.38 -12.07 16.80
C SER A 263 7.12 -10.77 17.55
N LEU A 264 6.05 -10.72 18.34
CA LEU A 264 5.76 -9.53 19.17
C LEU A 264 6.86 -9.31 20.21
N GLU A 265 7.39 -10.39 20.79
CA GLU A 265 8.41 -10.37 21.83
C GLU A 265 9.72 -9.75 21.33
N GLN A 266 10.08 -9.99 20.06
CA GLN A 266 11.25 -9.37 19.43
C GLN A 266 11.18 -7.83 19.50
N PHE A 267 9.98 -7.27 19.44
CA PHE A 267 9.73 -5.83 19.46
C PHE A 267 9.21 -5.34 20.82
N GLY A 268 9.37 -6.13 21.88
CA GLY A 268 8.97 -5.75 23.25
C GLY A 268 7.47 -5.66 23.46
N LEU A 269 6.65 -6.22 22.57
CA LEU A 269 5.19 -6.19 22.65
C LEU A 269 4.63 -7.49 23.22
N LYS A 270 3.49 -7.39 23.89
CA LYS A 270 2.70 -8.54 24.35
C LYS A 270 1.43 -8.69 23.54
N GLU A 271 0.98 -9.93 23.33
CA GLU A 271 -0.29 -10.21 22.65
C GLU A 271 -1.47 -9.46 23.28
N GLU A 272 -1.61 -9.50 24.61
CA GLU A 272 -2.65 -8.80 25.37
C GLU A 272 -2.72 -7.31 25.01
N GLN A 273 -1.57 -6.63 24.97
CA GLN A 273 -1.44 -5.22 24.66
C GLN A 273 -1.93 -4.91 23.23
N VAL A 274 -1.59 -5.76 22.27
CA VAL A 274 -2.04 -5.60 20.88
C VAL A 274 -3.54 -5.87 20.76
N ARG A 275 -4.05 -6.92 21.41
CA ARG A 275 -5.49 -7.23 21.41
C ARG A 275 -6.31 -6.11 22.02
N GLU A 276 -5.85 -5.54 23.14
CA GLU A 276 -6.49 -4.40 23.78
C GLU A 276 -6.48 -3.18 22.84
N ARG A 277 -5.33 -2.86 22.24
CA ARG A 277 -5.20 -1.70 21.33
C ARG A 277 -6.14 -1.75 20.13
N PHE A 278 -6.41 -2.94 19.60
CA PHE A 278 -7.24 -3.16 18.40
C PHE A 278 -8.60 -3.79 18.71
N ALA A 279 -9.04 -3.84 19.97
CA ALA A 279 -10.27 -4.54 20.36
C ALA A 279 -11.52 -4.07 19.59
N ALA A 280 -11.67 -2.75 19.38
CA ALA A 280 -12.79 -2.20 18.64
C ALA A 280 -12.76 -2.59 17.14
N TYR A 281 -11.58 -2.60 16.54
CA TYR A 281 -11.36 -3.00 15.15
C TYR A 281 -11.64 -4.49 14.95
N ASN A 282 -11.08 -5.34 15.81
CA ASN A 282 -11.30 -6.79 15.77
C ASN A 282 -12.78 -7.13 15.98
N LYS A 283 -13.46 -6.46 16.91
CA LYS A 283 -14.91 -6.63 17.11
C LYS A 283 -15.72 -6.25 15.87
N ARG A 284 -15.35 -5.16 15.18
CA ARG A 284 -16.07 -4.68 13.99
C ARG A 284 -15.94 -5.65 12.81
N PHE A 285 -14.74 -6.22 12.60
CA PHE A 285 -14.44 -7.05 11.44
C PHE A 285 -14.31 -8.54 11.75
N LEU A 286 -14.65 -8.98 12.97
CA LEU A 286 -14.60 -10.38 13.40
C LEU A 286 -13.25 -11.05 13.12
N ILE A 287 -12.18 -10.33 13.45
CA ILE A 287 -10.78 -10.78 13.35
C ILE A 287 -10.34 -11.37 14.67
#